data_AF-A0A9C9UA25-F1
#
_entry.id   AF-A0A9C9UA25-F1
#
_cell.length_a   1.000
_cell.length_b   1.000
_cell.length_c   1.000
_cell.angle_alpha   90.00
_cell.angle_beta   90.00
_cell.angle_gamma   90.00
#
_symmetry.space_group_name_H-M   'P 1'
#
loop_
_entity.id
_entity.type
_entity.pdbx_description
1 polymer ?
#
loop_
_entity_poly.entity_id
_entity_poly.type
_entity_poly.pdbx_seq_one_letter_code
_entity_poly.pdbx_strand_id
1 'polypeptide(L)' 'MTKVDFYILSAGSREHTACKLAEKAWSLGHRIYIHTASPAQARHMDELLWVFRE' A
#
# COMPACT_ATOMS: atom_id res chain seq x y z
N MET A 1 14.01 -10.06 15.01
CA MET A 1 13.26 -11.17 14.39
C MET A 1 12.30 -10.58 13.38
N THR A 2 12.22 -11.10 12.16
CA THR A 2 11.38 -10.52 11.09
C THR A 2 9.91 -10.87 11.32
N LYS A 3 9.02 -9.89 11.26
CA LYS A 3 7.57 -10.09 11.36
C LYS A 3 6.93 -10.00 9.97
N VAL A 4 6.09 -10.97 9.63
CA VAL A 4 5.36 -11.03 8.36
C VAL A 4 3.89 -11.27 8.68
N ASP A 5 3.04 -10.33 8.27
CA ASP A 5 1.59 -10.39 8.46
C ASP A 5 0.91 -10.47 7.08
N PHE A 6 -0.19 -11.23 6.98
CA PHE A 6 -1.00 -11.35 5.76
C PHE A 6 -2.37 -10.71 5.97
N TYR A 7 -2.77 -9.83 5.04
CA TYR A 7 -4.09 -9.21 5.04
C TYR A 7 -5.01 -9.97 4.07
N ILE A 8 -6.06 -10.58 4.62
CA ILE A 8 -7.08 -11.27 3.83
C ILE A 8 -8.19 -10.27 3.49
N LEU A 9 -8.49 -10.12 2.20
CA LEU A 9 -9.53 -9.21 1.72
C LEU A 9 -10.79 -10.01 1.37
N SER A 10 -11.91 -9.67 2.00
CA SER A 10 -13.23 -10.23 1.67
C SER A 10 -13.85 -9.57 0.44
N ALA A 11 -13.49 -8.30 0.16
CA ALA A 11 -13.85 -7.54 -1.02
C ALA A 11 -12.88 -6.35 -1.20
N GLY A 12 -12.81 -5.80 -2.42
CA GLY A 12 -12.04 -4.58 -2.73
C GLY A 12 -10.70 -4.81 -3.44
N SER A 13 -10.00 -3.71 -3.76
CA SER A 13 -8.72 -3.71 -4.47
C SER A 13 -7.54 -3.86 -3.50
N ARG A 14 -6.57 -4.70 -3.89
CA ARG A 14 -5.31 -4.88 -3.15
C ARG A 14 -4.52 -3.58 -3.06
N GLU A 15 -4.56 -2.79 -4.12
CA GLU A 15 -3.89 -1.51 -4.27
C GLU A 15 -4.45 -0.48 -3.28
N HIS A 16 -5.78 -0.36 -3.17
CA HIS A 16 -6.41 0.52 -2.17
C HIS A 16 -6.08 0.12 -0.74
N THR A 17 -6.00 -1.19 -0.47
CA THR A 17 -5.58 -1.68 0.85
C THR A 17 -4.13 -1.32 1.12
N ALA A 18 -3.25 -1.49 0.13
CA ALA A 18 -1.84 -1.11 0.24
C ALA A 18 -1.68 0.39 0.55
N CYS A 19 -2.48 1.27 -0.06
CA CYS A 19 -2.49 2.71 0.26
C CYS A 19 -2.85 2.97 1.73
N LYS A 20 -3.91 2.34 2.24
CA LYS A 20 -4.32 2.46 3.66
C LYS A 20 -3.25 1.96 4.63
N LEU A 21 -2.57 0.86 4.29
CA LEU A 21 -1.49 0.32 5.11
C LEU A 21 -0.25 1.23 5.10
N ALA A 22 0.10 1.76 3.92
CA ALA A 22 1.19 2.71 3.77
C ALA A 22 0.91 3.99 4.58
N GLU A 23 -0.28 4.57 4.46
CA GLU A 23 -0.69 5.73 5.26
C GLU A 23 -0.53 5.46 6.77
N LYS A 24 -1.08 4.33 7.24
CA LYS A 24 -1.01 3.97 8.66
C LYS A 24 0.43 3.81 9.13
N ALA A 25 1.29 3.15 8.35
CA ALA A 25 2.69 2.99 8.71
C ALA A 25 3.43 4.34 8.71
N TRP A 26 3.07 5.25 7.81
CA TRP A 26 3.70 6.56 7.67
C TRP A 26 3.34 7.45 8.86
N SER A 27 2.07 7.46 9.27
CA SER A 27 1.62 8.22 10.44
C SER A 27 2.24 7.72 11.75
N LEU A 28 2.71 6.47 11.78
CA LEU A 28 3.50 5.90 12.88
C LEU A 28 5.01 6.22 12.79
N GLY A 29 5.44 7.02 11.81
CA GLY A 29 6.83 7.44 11.63
C GLY A 29 7.72 6.41 10.93
N HIS A 30 7.14 5.38 10.31
CA HIS A 30 7.92 4.38 9.59
C HIS A 30 8.30 4.85 8.17
N ARG A 31 9.49 4.43 7.72
CA ARG A 31 9.88 4.50 6.31
C ARG A 31 9.27 3.31 5.58
N ILE A 32 8.55 3.59 4.50
CA ILE A 32 7.79 2.58 3.77
C ILE A 32 8.44 2.30 2.42
N TYR A 33 8.39 1.03 2.04
CA TYR A 33 8.73 0.55 0.71
C TYR A 33 7.56 -0.30 0.20
N ILE A 34 7.12 -0.03 -1.03
CA ILE A 34 6.10 -0.82 -1.72
C ILE A 34 6.77 -1.51 -2.90
N HIS A 35 6.81 -2.84 -2.86
CA HIS A 35 7.27 -3.64 -3.99
C HIS A 35 6.11 -3.85 -4.97
N THR A 36 6.33 -3.55 -6.24
CA THR A 36 5.35 -3.76 -7.33
C THR A 36 5.93 -4.69 -8.39
N ALA A 37 5.07 -5.39 -9.11
CA ALA A 37 5.46 -6.39 -10.10
C ALA A 37 5.97 -5.79 -11.41
N SER A 38 5.73 -4.49 -11.66
CA SER A 38 6.18 -3.81 -12.89
C SER A 38 6.26 -2.30 -12.71
N PRO A 39 7.02 -1.59 -13.59
CA PRO A 39 7.04 -0.13 -13.59
C PRO A 39 5.68 0.52 -13.85
N ALA A 40 4.80 -0.14 -14.62
CA ALA A 40 3.45 0.35 -14.85
C ALA A 40 2.60 0.30 -13.57
N GLN A 41 2.70 -0.80 -12.82
CA GLN A 41 2.03 -0.93 -11.52
C GLN A 41 2.61 0.06 -10.49
N ALA A 42 3.92 0.32 -10.53
CA ALA A 42 4.56 1.33 -9.68
C ALA A 42 3.95 2.72 -9.92
N ARG A 43 3.80 3.14 -11.18
CA ARG A 43 3.18 4.43 -11.53
C ARG A 43 1.72 4.52 -11.09
N HIS A 44 0.94 3.46 -11.33
CA HIS A 44 -0.45 3.43 -10.89
C HIS A 44 -0.59 3.52 -9.36
N MET A 45 0.30 2.85 -8.62
CA MET A 45 0.32 2.95 -7.15
C MET A 45 0.70 4.36 -6.69
N ASP A 46 1.67 5.00 -7.34
CA ASP A 46 2.08 6.37 -7.03
C ASP A 46 0.92 7.36 -7.19
N GLU A 47 0.19 7.29 -8.32
CA GLU A 47 -1.02 8.07 -8.55
C GLU A 47 -2.08 7.79 -7.47
N LEU A 48 -2.34 6.51 -7.19
CA LEU A 48 -3.37 6.11 -6.23
C LEU A 48 -3.09 6.59 -4.80
N LEU A 49 -1.82 6.64 -4.37
CA LEU A 49 -1.44 7.13 -3.04
C LEU A 49 -1.87 8.57 -2.78
N TRP A 50 -2.07 9.38 -3.81
CA TRP A 50 -2.54 10.76 -3.68
C TRP A 50 -4.07 10.88 -3.62
N VAL A 51 -4.80 9.97 -4.26
CA VAL A 51 -6.26 10.13 -4.49
C VAL A 51 -7.14 9.09 -3.80
N PHE A 52 -6.59 8.02 -3.19
CA PHE A 52 -7.37 6.89 -2.64
C PHE A 52 -8.38 7.23 -1.52
N ARG A 53 -8.40 8.49 -1.06
CA ARG A 53 -9.27 8.99 0.01
C ARG A 53 -10.52 9.71 -0.51
N GLU A 54 -10.57 9.99 -1.81
CA GLU A 54 -11.75 10.50 -2.51
C GLU A 54 -12.80 9.38 -2.69
#